data_AF-A0A534NM69-F1
#
_entry.id   AF-A0A534NM69-F1
#
_cell.length_a   1.000
_cell.length_b   1.000
_cell.length_c   1.000
_cell.angle_alpha   90.00
_cell.angle_beta   90.00
_cell.angle_gamma   90.00
#
_symmetry.space_group_name_H-M   'P 1'
#
loop_
_entity.id
_entity.type
_entity.pdbx_description
1 polymer ?
#
loop_
_entity_poly.entity_id
_entity_poly.type
_entity_poly.pdbx_seq_one_letter_code
_entity_poly.pdbx_strand_id
1 'polypeptide(L)' 'MELSDAIGKATSKASGKAIEAELKKKNGKAVWEIEVLADSGKVVEVDVDADTGDVVDSETQKK' A
#
# COMPACT_ATOMS: atom_id res chain seq x y z
N MET A 1 4.74 -10.55 -7.15
CA MET A 1 4.15 -9.29 -7.65
C MET A 1 5.22 -8.20 -7.72
N GLU A 2 5.14 -7.29 -8.69
CA GLU A 2 6.05 -6.12 -8.79
C GLU A 2 5.50 -4.93 -7.99
N LEU A 3 6.41 -4.10 -7.45
CA LEU A 3 6.08 -2.91 -6.66
C LEU A 3 5.12 -1.95 -7.41
N SER A 4 5.30 -1.82 -8.72
CA SER A 4 4.47 -0.93 -9.56
C SER A 4 2.99 -1.35 -9.59
N ASP A 5 2.69 -2.64 -9.52
CA ASP A 5 1.31 -3.13 -9.50
C ASP A 5 0.65 -2.85 -8.14
N ALA A 6 1.39 -3.08 -7.06
CA ALA A 6 0.94 -2.80 -5.69
C ALA A 6 0.67 -1.29 -5.48
N ILE A 7 1.55 -0.43 -5.98
CA ILE A 7 1.34 1.03 -6.00
C ILE A 7 0.08 1.39 -6.79
N GLY A 8 -0.13 0.77 -7.95
CA GLY A 8 -1.33 0.99 -8.76
C GLY A 8 -2.62 0.65 -8.00
N LYS A 9 -2.65 -0.48 -7.30
CA LYS A 9 -3.81 -0.87 -6.47
C LYS A 9 -4.03 0.08 -5.31
N ALA A 10 -2.97 0.43 -4.58
CA ALA A 10 -3.05 1.32 -3.43
C ALA A 10 -3.53 2.72 -3.85
N THR A 11 -2.90 3.31 -4.87
CA THR A 11 -3.26 4.65 -5.38
C THR A 11 -4.67 4.72 -5.94
N SER A 12 -5.11 3.66 -6.64
CA SER A 12 -6.48 3.54 -7.14
C SER A 12 -7.49 3.45 -6.00
N LYS A 13 -7.18 2.71 -4.93
CA LYS A 13 -8.06 2.53 -3.77
C LYS A 13 -8.20 3.80 -2.92
N ALA A 14 -7.10 4.51 -2.72
CA ALA A 14 -7.09 5.76 -1.96
C ALA A 14 -7.45 7.00 -2.80
N SER A 15 -7.58 6.86 -4.13
CA SER A 15 -7.78 7.97 -5.07
C SER A 15 -6.81 9.12 -4.79
N GLY A 16 -5.52 8.78 -4.83
CA GLY A 16 -4.46 9.68 -4.43
C GLY A 16 -3.12 9.31 -5.05
N LYS A 17 -2.05 9.88 -4.51
CA LYS A 17 -0.69 9.66 -5.01
C LYS A 17 0.11 8.86 -3.99
N ALA A 18 0.76 7.79 -4.45
CA ALA A 18 1.70 7.05 -3.61
C ALA A 18 2.85 7.99 -3.28
N ILE A 19 3.05 8.20 -1.99
CA ILE A 19 4.13 9.01 -1.45
C ILE A 19 5.28 8.13 -0.95
N GLU A 20 4.96 6.91 -0.52
CA GLU A 20 5.94 5.96 -0.01
C GLU A 20 5.53 4.52 -0.38
N ALA A 21 6.52 3.67 -0.60
CA ALA A 21 6.29 2.25 -0.81
C ALA A 21 7.50 1.45 -0.32
N GLU A 22 7.29 0.60 0.67
CA GLU A 22 8.34 -0.16 1.34
C GLU A 22 8.07 -1.67 1.29
N LEU A 23 9.12 -2.46 1.03
CA LEU A 23 9.04 -3.92 1.08
C LEU A 23 9.43 -4.42 2.47
N LYS A 24 8.45 -4.86 3.25
CA LYS A 24 8.68 -5.52 4.54
C LYS A 24 8.72 -7.03 4.40
N LYS A 25 9.55 -7.68 5.21
CA LYS A 25 9.57 -9.14 5.35
C LYS A 25 9.03 -9.53 6.72
N LYS A 26 7.84 -10.14 6.76
CA LYS A 26 7.19 -10.62 7.99
C LYS A 26 7.10 -12.14 7.95
N ASN A 27 7.71 -12.81 8.93
CA ASN A 27 7.71 -14.29 9.02
C ASN A 27 8.21 -15.03 7.74
N GLY A 28 9.12 -14.42 6.99
CA GLY A 28 9.63 -14.97 5.73
C GLY A 28 8.76 -14.67 4.49
N LYS A 29 7.60 -14.05 4.67
CA LYS A 29 6.77 -13.51 3.59
C LYS A 29 7.12 -12.05 3.32
N ALA A 30 7.12 -11.67 2.05
CA ALA A 30 7.31 -10.30 1.63
C ALA A 30 5.93 -9.61 1.53
N VAL A 31 5.83 -8.40 2.06
CA VAL A 31 4.63 -7.55 2.07
C VAL A 31 5.06 -6.17 1.64
N TRP A 32 4.32 -5.58 0.69
CA TRP A 32 4.48 -4.20 0.27
C TRP A 32 3.58 -3.33 1.13
N GLU A 33 4.17 -2.37 1.84
CA GLU A 33 3.46 -1.31 2.54
C GLU A 33 3.49 -0.07 1.66
N ILE A 34 2.33 0.40 1.20
CA ILE A 34 2.22 1.57 0.33
C ILE A 34 1.46 2.67 1.06
N GLU A 35 2.09 3.82 1.24
CA GLU A 35 1.45 5.03 1.74
C GLU A 35 0.97 5.88 0.57
N VAL A 36 -0.33 6.17 0.57
CA VAL A 36 -0.98 7.00 -0.43
C VAL A 36 -1.54 8.25 0.22
N LEU A 37 -1.10 9.40 -0.26
CA LEU A 37 -1.72 10.67 0.06
C LEU A 37 -2.98 10.83 -0.79
N ALA A 38 -4.14 10.61 -0.17
CA ALA A 38 -5.44 10.86 -0.77
C ALA A 38 -5.65 12.37 -0.99
N ASP A 39 -6.41 12.75 -2.02
CA ASP A 39 -6.76 14.16 -2.30
C ASP A 39 -7.43 14.87 -1.13
N SER A 40 -8.05 14.11 -0.21
CA SER A 40 -8.60 14.64 1.04
C SER A 40 -7.55 15.14 2.05
N GLY A 41 -6.26 14.96 1.77
CA GLY A 41 -5.15 15.26 2.69
C GLY A 41 -4.93 14.20 3.76
N LYS A 42 -5.50 13.00 3.59
CA LYS A 42 -5.32 11.85 4.48
C LYS A 42 -4.30 10.90 3.88
N VAL A 43 -3.54 10.24 4.75
CA VAL A 43 -2.64 9.17 4.34
C VAL A 43 -3.38 7.84 4.47
N VAL A 44 -3.30 7.00 3.45
CA VAL A 44 -3.85 5.66 3.44
C VAL A 44 -2.69 4.70 3.31
N GLU A 45 -2.48 3.88 4.34
CA GLU A 45 -1.57 2.75 4.31
C GLU A 45 -2.30 1.56 3.71
N VAL A 46 -1.64 0.88 2.77
CA VAL A 46 -2.14 -0.32 2.13
C VAL A 46 -1.05 -1.37 2.15
N ASP A 47 -1.27 -2.45 2.88
CA ASP A 47 -0.41 -3.62 2.90
C ASP A 47 -0.88 -4.63 1.86
N VAL A 48 0.03 -4.99 0.96
CA VAL A 48 -0.19 -5.94 -0.13
C VAL A 48 0.79 -7.09 0.00
N ASP A 49 0.32 -8.32 0.08
CA ASP A 49 1.17 -9.50 0.07
C ASP A 49 1.96 -9.54 -1.25
N ALA A 50 3.29 -9.52 -1.18
CA ALA A 50 4.14 -9.40 -2.36
C ALA A 50 4.19 -10.69 -3.20
N ASP A 51 3.78 -11.82 -2.63
CA ASP A 51 3.76 -13.13 -3.27
C ASP A 51 2.50 -13.28 -4.13
N THR A 52 1.34 -13.03 -3.52
CA THR A 52 0.00 -13.20 -4.11
C THR A 52 -0.56 -11.93 -4.76
N GLY A 53 -0.18 -10.76 -4.24
CA GLY A 53 -0.73 -9.47 -4.63
C GLY A 53 -2.10 -9.14 -4.05
N ASP A 54 -2.50 -9.88 -3.02
CA ASP A 54 -3.69 -9.62 -2.22
C ASP A 54 -3.44 -8.50 -1.21
N VAL A 55 -4.41 -7.61 -1.06
CA VAL A 55 -4.39 -6.59 -0.01
C VAL A 55 -4.65 -7.31 1.31
N VAL A 56 -3.63 -7.41 2.15
CA VAL A 56 -3.71 -8.06 3.46
C VAL A 56 -4.16 -7.08 4.54
N ASP A 57 -3.88 -5.79 4.37
CA ASP A 57 -4.36 -4.73 5.26
C ASP A 57 -4.53 -3.42 4.50
N SER A 58 -5.41 -2.55 4.98
CA SER A 58 -5.52 -1.18 4.49
C SER A 58 -6.16 -0.30 5.54
N GLU A 59 -5.37 0.60 6.13
CA GLU A 59 -5.82 1.58 7.12
C GLU A 59 -5.68 3.01 6.58
N THR A 60 -6.70 3.82 6.85
CA THR A 60 -6.59 5.27 6.62
C THR A 60 -6.10 5.92 7.89
N GLN A 61 -4.88 6.46 7.85
CA GLN A 61 -4.32 7.25 8.93
C GLN A 61 -5.18 8.52 9.10
N LYS A 62 -5.98 8.52 10.16
CA LYS A 62 -6.86 9.62 10.53
C LYS A 62 -6.19 10.40 11.66
N LYS A 63 -5.71 11.59 11.33
CA LYS A 63 -5.15 12.54 12.29
C LYS A 63 -6.19 12.97 13.34
#